data_AF-A0A938G5L2-F1
#
_entry.id   AF-A0A938G5L2-F1
#
_cell.length_a   1.000
_cell.length_b   1.000
_cell.length_c   1.000
_cell.angle_alpha   90.00
_cell.angle_beta   90.00
_cell.angle_gamma   90.00
#
_symmetry.space_group_name_H-M   'P 1'
#
loop_
_entity.id
_entity.type
_entity.pdbx_description
1 polymer ?
#
loop_
_entity_poly.entity_id
_entity_poly.type
_entity_poly.pdbx_seq_one_letter_code
_entity_poly.pdbx_strand_id
1 'polypeptide(L)'
;AAGCDYVSNGRFVLGLGASGPQVIEGFHGVPYEKPMQRTKEYIEVCREVWRREQPLHYNGKTVQVPLPSGQGTGLGKALKLINHPVRADIPIWWASLKDKSVEATAEIADGWMPIFFLPEKFENVWGKSLKAGLAKRKSNLKQLDVSAGGMLHIDESLTPQKQNEVLDFARPSYALYVGGMGARGKNFYNDMCRDYGYEKEAVEIQDLYLDGKKKEAAAVIPAEWLQLSNLVGPRGYIKERIGAFKEAGVTVLQVNPVGPDPVREIETLRSILDES
;
A
#
# COMPACT_ATOMS: atom_id res chain seq x y z
N ALA A 1 1.21 -3.16 -17.80
CA ALA A 1 0.10 -2.18 -17.67
C ALA A 1 -0.79 -2.18 -18.92
N ALA A 2 -0.40 -1.56 -20.05
CA ALA A 2 -1.26 -1.43 -21.23
C ALA A 2 -1.84 -2.76 -21.77
N GLY A 3 -1.04 -3.84 -21.81
CA GLY A 3 -1.55 -5.16 -22.20
C GLY A 3 -2.60 -5.72 -21.22
N CYS A 4 -2.37 -5.61 -19.91
CA CYS A 4 -3.32 -6.00 -18.87
C CYS A 4 -4.62 -5.18 -18.94
N ASP A 5 -4.47 -3.89 -19.24
CA ASP A 5 -5.61 -2.99 -19.42
C ASP A 5 -6.45 -3.37 -20.64
N TYR A 6 -5.80 -3.75 -21.73
CA TYR A 6 -6.47 -4.25 -22.94
C TYR A 6 -7.27 -5.53 -22.68
N VAL A 7 -6.64 -6.57 -22.13
CA VAL A 7 -7.33 -7.87 -21.91
C VAL A 7 -8.44 -7.78 -20.85
N SER A 8 -8.37 -6.79 -19.96
CA SER A 8 -9.38 -6.56 -18.93
C SER A 8 -10.49 -5.58 -19.37
N ASN A 9 -10.42 -5.06 -20.60
CA ASN A 9 -11.32 -4.02 -21.12
C ASN A 9 -11.35 -2.77 -20.21
N GLY A 10 -10.18 -2.24 -19.87
CA GLY A 10 -10.05 -0.98 -19.10
C GLY A 10 -10.24 -1.11 -17.59
N ARG A 11 -10.22 -2.33 -17.04
CA ARG A 11 -10.43 -2.58 -15.59
C ARG A 11 -9.15 -2.70 -14.78
N PHE A 12 -7.98 -2.64 -15.42
CA PHE A 12 -6.69 -2.79 -14.73
C PHE A 12 -6.36 -1.57 -13.86
N VAL A 13 -5.56 -1.74 -12.81
CA VAL A 13 -4.98 -0.63 -12.04
C VAL A 13 -3.50 -0.96 -11.82
N LEU A 14 -2.61 -0.01 -12.08
CA LEU A 14 -1.18 -0.22 -11.87
C LEU A 14 -0.80 0.10 -10.43
N GLY A 15 -0.52 -0.92 -9.61
CA GLY A 15 0.13 -0.74 -8.32
C GLY A 15 1.64 -0.53 -8.47
N LEU A 16 2.18 0.49 -7.83
CA LEU A 16 3.62 0.76 -7.75
C LEU A 16 4.08 0.86 -6.29
N GLY A 17 5.30 0.41 -6.03
CA GLY A 17 5.96 0.53 -4.73
C GLY A 17 7.47 0.57 -4.94
N ALA A 18 8.17 1.27 -4.04
CA ALA A 18 9.62 1.43 -4.15
C ALA A 18 10.41 0.17 -3.72
N SER A 19 9.76 -0.75 -3.01
CA SER A 19 10.40 -1.88 -2.32
C SER A 19 11.45 -1.42 -1.28
N GLY A 20 12.17 -2.37 -0.69
CA GLY A 20 13.26 -2.15 0.27
C GLY A 20 14.64 -2.51 -0.31
N PRO A 21 15.73 -2.03 0.31
CA PRO A 21 17.08 -2.25 -0.18
C PRO A 21 17.44 -3.73 -0.32
N GLN A 22 17.03 -4.59 0.61
CA GLN A 22 17.31 -6.03 0.54
C GLN A 22 16.76 -6.70 -0.74
N VAL A 23 15.56 -6.30 -1.19
CA VAL A 23 14.94 -6.85 -2.40
C VAL A 23 15.56 -6.24 -3.66
N ILE A 24 15.77 -4.92 -3.67
CA ILE A 24 16.27 -4.21 -4.85
C ILE A 24 17.74 -4.57 -5.13
N GLU A 25 18.58 -4.60 -4.09
CA GLU A 25 20.00 -4.94 -4.25
C GLU A 25 20.20 -6.45 -4.31
N GLY A 26 19.45 -7.23 -3.53
CA GLY A 26 19.61 -8.68 -3.44
C GLY A 26 19.01 -9.45 -4.62
N PHE A 27 17.77 -9.17 -5.02
CA PHE A 27 17.13 -9.90 -6.13
C PHE A 27 17.32 -9.22 -7.49
N HIS A 28 17.34 -7.90 -7.54
CA HIS A 28 17.40 -7.18 -8.82
C HIS A 28 18.82 -6.72 -9.18
N GLY A 29 19.76 -6.74 -8.23
CA GLY A 29 21.16 -6.33 -8.47
C GLY A 29 21.31 -4.85 -8.83
N VAL A 30 20.37 -3.99 -8.39
CA VAL A 30 20.37 -2.55 -8.68
C VAL A 30 20.59 -1.77 -7.39
N PRO A 31 21.43 -0.71 -7.39
CA PRO A 31 21.58 0.15 -6.22
C PRO A 31 20.26 0.77 -5.73
N TYR A 32 20.03 0.75 -4.42
CA TYR A 32 18.84 1.35 -3.81
C TYR A 32 18.99 2.86 -3.59
N GLU A 33 18.92 3.61 -4.69
CA GLU A 33 19.10 5.07 -4.68
C GLU A 33 17.84 5.83 -5.09
N LYS A 34 17.57 6.91 -4.36
CA LYS A 34 16.48 7.87 -4.64
C LYS A 34 15.13 7.18 -4.99
N PRO A 35 14.67 6.19 -4.20
CA PRO A 35 13.50 5.36 -4.52
C PRO A 35 12.25 6.17 -4.85
N MET A 36 11.97 7.21 -4.06
CA MET A 36 10.83 8.09 -4.27
C MET A 36 10.91 8.84 -5.60
N GLN A 37 12.08 9.43 -5.92
CA GLN A 37 12.27 10.13 -7.20
C GLN A 37 12.05 9.15 -8.36
N ARG A 38 12.62 7.95 -8.27
CA ARG A 38 12.46 6.91 -9.29
C ARG A 38 11.01 6.51 -9.51
N THR A 39 10.22 6.33 -8.45
CA THR A 39 8.80 6.03 -8.60
C THR A 39 8.02 7.19 -9.23
N LYS A 40 8.30 8.45 -8.89
CA LYS A 40 7.69 9.61 -9.56
C LYS A 40 7.99 9.62 -11.07
N GLU A 41 9.25 9.38 -11.43
CA GLU A 41 9.67 9.32 -12.83
C GLU A 41 9.05 8.12 -13.56
N TYR A 42 8.87 6.97 -12.91
CA TYR A 42 8.12 5.84 -13.48
C TYR A 42 6.66 6.18 -13.73
N ILE A 43 6.00 6.90 -12.83
CA ILE A 43 4.61 7.35 -13.01
C ILE A 43 4.51 8.27 -14.24
N GLU A 44 5.42 9.23 -14.37
CA GLU A 44 5.47 10.16 -15.50
C GLU A 44 5.71 9.42 -16.82
N VAL A 45 6.73 8.57 -16.88
CA VAL A 45 7.05 7.76 -18.07
C VAL A 45 5.89 6.86 -18.46
N CYS A 46 5.27 6.18 -17.50
CA CYS A 46 4.11 5.33 -17.76
C CYS A 46 2.97 6.11 -18.42
N ARG A 47 2.62 7.28 -17.86
CA ARG A 47 1.57 8.14 -18.42
C ARG A 47 1.93 8.68 -19.81
N GLU A 48 3.19 9.06 -20.05
CA GLU A 48 3.64 9.51 -21.38
C GLU A 48 3.57 8.38 -22.42
N VAL A 49 4.01 7.17 -22.06
CA VAL A 49 3.95 5.99 -22.94
C VAL A 49 2.51 5.66 -23.33
N TRP A 50 1.56 5.76 -22.39
CA TRP A 50 0.15 5.42 -22.65
C TRP A 50 -0.60 6.50 -23.43
N ARG A 51 -0.32 7.79 -23.17
CA ARG A 51 -0.84 8.88 -24.01
C ARG A 51 -0.40 8.72 -25.46
N ARG A 52 0.80 8.17 -25.69
CA ARG A 52 1.28 7.77 -27.01
C ARG A 52 1.25 8.97 -27.99
N GLU A 53 1.60 10.16 -27.52
CA GLU A 53 1.63 11.37 -28.34
C GLU A 53 2.85 11.36 -29.28
N GLN A 54 4.00 10.95 -28.75
CA GLN A 54 5.30 10.94 -29.44
C GLN A 54 6.15 9.72 -29.03
N PRO A 55 7.26 9.41 -29.72
CA PRO A 55 8.26 8.48 -29.20
C PRO A 55 8.78 8.95 -27.83
N LEU A 56 8.89 8.04 -26.86
CA LEU A 56 9.28 8.38 -25.49
C LEU A 56 10.73 8.89 -25.45
N HIS A 57 10.87 10.12 -24.96
CA HIS A 57 12.13 10.70 -24.54
C HIS A 57 11.97 11.21 -23.12
N TYR A 58 12.73 10.66 -22.19
CA TYR A 58 12.66 11.02 -20.79
C TYR A 58 14.07 11.14 -20.22
N ASN A 59 14.40 12.31 -19.67
CA ASN A 59 15.71 12.61 -19.08
C ASN A 59 15.54 13.06 -17.63
N GLY A 60 15.20 12.09 -16.77
CA GLY A 60 15.03 12.30 -15.33
C GLY A 60 16.33 12.14 -14.54
N LYS A 61 16.24 12.35 -13.23
CA LYS A 61 17.36 12.18 -12.28
C LYS A 61 17.72 10.72 -12.04
N THR A 62 16.79 9.80 -12.28
CA THR A 62 16.96 8.36 -12.01
C THR A 62 16.53 7.46 -13.16
N VAL A 63 15.72 7.97 -14.09
CA VAL A 63 15.23 7.28 -15.28
C VAL A 63 15.67 8.06 -16.51
N GLN A 64 16.36 7.38 -17.42
CA GLN A 64 16.79 7.95 -18.70
C GLN A 64 16.37 6.99 -19.80
N VAL A 65 15.54 7.49 -20.73
CA VAL A 65 15.03 6.72 -21.86
C VAL A 65 15.09 7.59 -23.11
N PRO A 66 15.76 7.16 -24.19
CA PRO A 66 16.61 5.96 -24.30
C PRO A 66 17.83 5.99 -23.36
N LEU A 67 18.52 4.83 -23.25
CA LEU A 67 19.75 4.75 -22.47
C LEU A 67 20.81 5.73 -23.01
N PRO A 68 21.60 6.37 -22.13
CA PRO A 68 22.69 7.24 -22.55
C PRO A 68 23.76 6.52 -23.38
N SER A 69 24.52 7.31 -24.15
CA SER A 69 25.69 6.80 -24.87
C SER A 69 26.67 6.10 -23.91
N GLY A 70 27.17 4.93 -24.32
CA GLY A 70 28.06 4.09 -23.51
C GLY A 70 27.35 3.24 -22.45
N GLN A 71 26.04 3.37 -22.24
CA GLN A 71 25.28 2.60 -21.23
C GLN A 71 24.43 1.49 -21.86
N GLY A 72 24.97 0.77 -22.85
CA GLY A 72 24.27 -0.33 -23.52
C GLY A 72 24.94 -0.68 -24.85
N THR A 73 24.20 -1.31 -25.77
CA THR A 73 24.72 -1.73 -27.08
C THR A 73 24.87 -0.58 -28.09
N GLY A 74 24.36 0.61 -27.78
CA GLY A 74 24.34 1.76 -28.69
C GLY A 74 23.19 1.75 -29.71
N LEU A 75 22.34 0.70 -29.73
CA LEU A 75 21.21 0.58 -30.66
C LEU A 75 19.90 1.20 -30.13
N GLY A 76 19.91 1.70 -28.90
CA GLY A 76 18.73 2.30 -28.26
C GLY A 76 18.26 3.55 -28.99
N LYS A 77 16.96 3.63 -29.28
CA LYS A 77 16.29 4.83 -29.80
C LYS A 77 14.96 5.02 -29.11
N ALA A 78 14.40 6.23 -29.21
CA ALA A 78 13.07 6.49 -28.66
C ALA A 78 12.03 5.67 -29.42
N LEU A 79 11.11 5.07 -28.67
CA LEU A 79 10.07 4.21 -29.20
C LEU A 79 8.69 4.74 -28.79
N LYS A 80 7.72 4.51 -29.66
CA LYS A 80 6.31 4.77 -29.43
C LYS A 80 5.61 3.43 -29.32
N LEU A 81 4.69 3.29 -28.37
CA LEU A 81 3.92 2.05 -28.21
C LEU A 81 3.23 1.70 -29.53
N ILE A 82 3.34 0.46 -30.01
CA ILE A 82 2.72 0.06 -31.29
C ILE A 82 1.20 -0.01 -31.12
N ASN A 83 0.76 -0.70 -30.06
CA ASN A 83 -0.65 -0.87 -29.75
C ASN A 83 -1.29 0.44 -29.28
N HIS A 84 -2.60 0.57 -29.50
CA HIS A 84 -3.39 1.68 -29.01
C HIS A 84 -4.00 1.29 -27.65
N PRO A 85 -3.66 1.98 -26.56
CA PRO A 85 -4.26 1.72 -25.25
C PRO A 85 -5.78 1.93 -25.26
N VAL A 86 -6.50 1.16 -24.43
CA VAL A 86 -7.97 1.32 -24.25
C VAL A 86 -8.30 2.70 -23.68
N ARG A 87 -7.42 3.24 -22.85
CA ARG A 87 -7.48 4.59 -22.29
C ARG A 87 -6.09 5.21 -22.25
N ALA A 88 -6.04 6.53 -22.39
CA ALA A 88 -4.79 7.30 -22.36
C ALA A 88 -4.15 7.35 -20.96
N ASP A 89 -4.97 7.20 -19.91
CA ASP A 89 -4.56 7.24 -18.52
C ASP A 89 -5.07 5.99 -17.78
N ILE A 90 -4.16 5.06 -17.50
CA ILE A 90 -4.42 3.92 -16.62
C ILE A 90 -4.19 4.39 -15.17
N PRO A 91 -5.14 4.17 -14.23
CA PRO A 91 -4.97 4.56 -12.83
C PRO A 91 -3.72 3.93 -12.23
N ILE A 92 -2.94 4.75 -11.53
CA ILE A 92 -1.74 4.34 -10.82
C ILE A 92 -1.98 4.50 -9.33
N TRP A 93 -1.88 3.39 -8.61
CA TRP A 93 -1.93 3.35 -7.17
C TRP A 93 -0.53 3.19 -6.60
N TRP A 94 -0.19 3.95 -5.57
CA TRP A 94 1.15 3.94 -4.99
C TRP A 94 1.10 3.48 -3.54
N ALA A 95 1.76 2.35 -3.27
CA ALA A 95 2.09 1.90 -1.92
C ALA A 95 3.27 2.70 -1.35
N SER A 96 2.99 3.53 -0.34
CA SER A 96 3.96 4.43 0.28
C SER A 96 3.66 4.60 1.78
N LEU A 97 4.69 4.76 2.59
CA LEU A 97 4.58 4.79 4.06
C LEU A 97 5.27 6.00 4.71
N LYS A 98 6.32 6.54 4.11
CA LYS A 98 7.09 7.65 4.69
C LYS A 98 6.58 9.00 4.22
N ASP A 99 6.69 10.02 5.06
CA ASP A 99 6.14 11.36 4.85
C ASP A 99 6.24 11.87 3.41
N LYS A 100 7.46 12.02 2.89
CA LYS A 100 7.67 12.56 1.54
C LYS A 100 7.07 11.67 0.44
N SER A 101 7.06 10.36 0.64
CA SER A 101 6.45 9.43 -0.31
C SER A 101 4.93 9.48 -0.26
N VAL A 102 4.32 9.65 0.92
CA VAL A 102 2.87 9.80 1.08
C VAL A 102 2.41 11.15 0.54
N GLU A 103 3.15 12.22 0.80
CA GLU A 103 2.91 13.53 0.19
C GLU A 103 2.93 13.45 -1.33
N ALA A 104 3.97 12.83 -1.91
CA ALA A 104 4.05 12.62 -3.35
C ALA A 104 2.90 11.76 -3.89
N THR A 105 2.52 10.69 -3.19
CA THR A 105 1.36 9.85 -3.56
C THR A 105 0.09 10.68 -3.65
N ALA A 106 -0.20 11.47 -2.61
CA ALA A 106 -1.40 12.32 -2.59
C ALA A 106 -1.41 13.40 -3.69
N GLU A 107 -0.22 13.91 -4.06
CA GLU A 107 -0.06 14.89 -5.13
C GLU A 107 -0.35 14.28 -6.53
N ILE A 108 0.22 13.10 -6.86
CA ILE A 108 0.29 12.64 -8.25
C ILE A 108 -0.40 11.32 -8.57
N ALA A 109 -0.67 10.45 -7.59
CA ALA A 109 -1.22 9.13 -7.81
C ALA A 109 -2.76 9.15 -7.85
N ASP A 110 -3.36 8.13 -8.44
CA ASP A 110 -4.82 7.93 -8.48
C ASP A 110 -5.33 7.28 -7.18
N GLY A 111 -4.49 6.49 -6.52
CA GLY A 111 -4.78 5.90 -5.22
C GLY A 111 -3.55 5.69 -4.34
N TRP A 112 -3.79 5.59 -3.03
CA TRP A 112 -2.80 5.31 -2.00
C TRP A 112 -3.10 3.96 -1.33
N MET A 113 -2.05 3.17 -1.14
CA MET A 113 -2.11 1.86 -0.50
C MET A 113 -1.20 1.83 0.74
N PRO A 114 -1.68 2.30 1.90
CA PRO A 114 -1.03 2.03 3.17
C PRO A 114 -1.09 0.53 3.51
N ILE A 115 -0.42 0.15 4.59
CA ILE A 115 -0.48 -1.20 5.17
C ILE A 115 -0.71 -1.09 6.68
N PHE A 116 -1.43 -2.04 7.25
CA PHE A 116 -1.77 -2.06 8.68
C PHE A 116 -2.32 -0.72 9.16
N PHE A 117 -3.21 -0.16 8.34
CA PHE A 117 -3.82 1.13 8.56
C PHE A 117 -4.64 1.10 9.84
N LEU A 118 -4.37 2.06 10.73
CA LEU A 118 -5.05 2.20 12.01
C LEU A 118 -5.88 3.51 11.99
N PRO A 119 -7.19 3.46 11.74
CA PRO A 119 -8.03 4.65 11.57
C PRO A 119 -7.92 5.66 12.71
N GLU A 120 -7.71 5.21 13.93
CA GLU A 120 -7.64 6.06 15.12
C GLU A 120 -6.33 6.83 15.23
N LYS A 121 -5.26 6.36 14.55
CA LYS A 121 -3.92 6.92 14.66
C LYS A 121 -3.34 7.41 13.33
N PHE A 122 -4.04 7.22 12.21
CA PHE A 122 -3.53 7.55 10.88
C PHE A 122 -3.14 9.02 10.73
N GLU A 123 -3.88 9.94 11.36
CA GLU A 123 -3.65 11.39 11.24
C GLU A 123 -2.28 11.77 11.83
N ASN A 124 -1.87 11.11 12.91
CA ASN A 124 -0.56 11.32 13.55
C ASN A 124 0.60 10.86 12.67
N VAL A 125 0.38 9.79 11.90
CA VAL A 125 1.42 9.19 11.04
C VAL A 125 1.47 9.86 9.67
N TRP A 126 0.32 10.11 9.05
CA TRP A 126 0.22 10.49 7.64
C TRP A 126 -0.57 11.77 7.37
N GLY A 127 -1.36 12.28 8.33
CA GLY A 127 -2.28 13.41 8.11
C GLY A 127 -1.59 14.65 7.55
N LYS A 128 -0.46 15.04 8.15
CA LYS A 128 0.36 16.17 7.66
C LYS A 128 0.82 15.99 6.20
N SER A 129 1.28 14.79 5.86
CA SER A 129 1.82 14.46 4.55
C SER A 129 0.72 14.38 3.50
N LEU A 130 -0.42 13.76 3.83
CA LEU A 130 -1.61 13.73 2.99
C LEU A 130 -2.12 15.14 2.69
N LYS A 131 -2.27 15.98 3.72
CA LYS A 131 -2.70 17.38 3.56
C LYS A 131 -1.76 18.17 2.64
N ALA A 132 -0.45 18.03 2.83
CA ALA A 132 0.54 18.71 2.01
C ALA A 132 0.49 18.27 0.53
N GLY A 133 0.30 16.97 0.27
CA GLY A 133 0.21 16.44 -1.08
C GLY A 133 -1.10 16.79 -1.77
N LEU A 134 -2.23 16.67 -1.06
CA LEU A 134 -3.55 17.04 -1.57
C LEU A 134 -3.63 18.53 -1.93
N ALA A 135 -2.96 19.40 -1.19
CA ALA A 135 -2.88 20.83 -1.51
C ALA A 135 -2.15 21.14 -2.85
N LYS A 136 -1.33 20.20 -3.33
CA LYS A 136 -0.59 20.30 -4.61
C LYS A 136 -1.24 19.50 -5.74
N ARG A 137 -2.27 18.71 -5.42
CA ARG A 137 -2.94 17.83 -6.38
C ARG A 137 -3.61 18.66 -7.47
N LYS A 138 -3.35 18.29 -8.73
CA LYS A 138 -3.92 18.98 -9.90
C LYS A 138 -5.40 18.64 -10.06
N SER A 139 -6.19 19.60 -10.54
CA SER A 139 -7.64 19.47 -10.76
C SER A 139 -8.04 18.44 -11.81
N ASN A 140 -7.12 18.03 -12.69
CA ASN A 140 -7.37 16.99 -13.68
C ASN A 140 -7.27 15.57 -13.10
N LEU A 141 -6.81 15.42 -11.86
CA LEU A 141 -6.89 14.16 -11.13
C LEU A 141 -8.16 14.15 -10.27
N LYS A 142 -8.88 13.02 -10.27
CA LYS A 142 -9.98 12.81 -9.32
C LYS A 142 -9.48 12.86 -7.87
N GLN A 143 -10.40 12.86 -6.90
CA GLN A 143 -10.06 12.63 -5.50
C GLN A 143 -9.16 11.39 -5.36
N LEU A 144 -8.14 11.50 -4.51
CA LEU A 144 -7.25 10.38 -4.20
C LEU A 144 -8.07 9.24 -3.59
N ASP A 145 -8.00 8.05 -4.17
CA ASP A 145 -8.52 6.86 -3.51
C ASP A 145 -7.59 6.44 -2.37
N VAL A 146 -8.16 6.03 -1.25
CA VAL A 146 -7.39 5.45 -0.13
C VAL A 146 -7.88 4.04 0.10
N SER A 147 -6.97 3.07 -0.02
CA SER A 147 -7.29 1.67 0.18
C SER A 147 -6.70 1.11 1.45
N ALA A 148 -7.58 0.74 2.36
CA ALA A 148 -7.22 0.23 3.67
C ALA A 148 -8.25 -0.81 4.12
N GLY A 149 -7.85 -1.64 5.07
CA GLY A 149 -8.64 -2.70 5.65
C GLY A 149 -7.72 -3.85 6.04
N GLY A 150 -8.27 -5.05 6.12
CA GLY A 150 -7.53 -6.20 6.58
C GLY A 150 -8.36 -7.47 6.59
N MET A 151 -8.12 -8.29 7.59
CA MET A 151 -8.88 -9.51 7.83
C MET A 151 -10.36 -9.19 8.04
N LEU A 152 -11.22 -10.00 7.41
CA LEU A 152 -12.67 -9.92 7.53
C LEU A 152 -13.20 -11.21 8.11
N HIS A 153 -13.97 -11.11 9.19
CA HIS A 153 -14.80 -12.21 9.68
C HIS A 153 -16.04 -11.65 10.38
N ILE A 154 -17.22 -12.00 9.87
CA ILE A 154 -18.49 -11.48 10.39
C ILE A 154 -19.29 -12.64 11.00
N ASP A 155 -19.42 -12.65 12.33
CA ASP A 155 -20.16 -13.68 13.05
C ASP A 155 -20.72 -13.12 14.38
N GLU A 156 -22.05 -13.23 14.55
CA GLU A 156 -22.78 -12.76 15.74
C GLU A 156 -22.40 -13.51 17.03
N SER A 157 -21.82 -14.70 16.92
CA SER A 157 -21.42 -15.52 18.05
C SER A 157 -20.02 -15.20 18.60
N LEU A 158 -19.31 -14.24 17.99
CA LEU A 158 -17.98 -13.81 18.42
C LEU A 158 -18.07 -13.03 19.73
N THR A 159 -17.62 -13.68 20.80
CA THR A 159 -17.28 -13.00 22.06
C THR A 159 -15.93 -12.27 21.89
N PRO A 160 -15.60 -11.30 22.77
CA PRO A 160 -14.29 -10.62 22.72
C PRO A 160 -13.09 -11.59 22.74
N GLN A 161 -13.21 -12.70 23.48
CA GLN A 161 -12.17 -13.73 23.52
C GLN A 161 -12.00 -14.44 22.16
N LYS A 162 -13.10 -14.90 21.55
CA LYS A 162 -13.06 -15.55 20.24
C LYS A 162 -12.62 -14.60 19.13
N GLN A 163 -13.02 -13.33 19.22
CA GLN A 163 -12.56 -12.28 18.31
C GLN A 163 -11.03 -12.17 18.34
N ASN A 164 -10.42 -12.13 19.53
CA ASN A 164 -8.97 -12.10 19.68
C ASN A 164 -8.28 -13.36 19.11
N GLU A 165 -8.85 -14.54 19.34
CA GLU A 165 -8.34 -15.80 18.77
C GLU A 165 -8.33 -15.79 17.24
N VAL A 166 -9.36 -15.19 16.60
CA VAL A 166 -9.36 -14.99 15.14
C VAL A 166 -8.34 -13.92 14.73
N LEU A 167 -8.23 -12.82 15.48
CA LEU A 167 -7.26 -11.77 15.20
C LEU A 167 -5.81 -12.25 15.28
N ASP A 168 -5.53 -13.27 16.10
CA ASP A 168 -4.19 -13.85 16.24
C ASP A 168 -3.64 -14.45 14.92
N PHE A 169 -4.50 -14.81 13.96
CA PHE A 169 -4.06 -15.23 12.62
C PHE A 169 -3.25 -14.14 11.88
N ALA A 170 -3.44 -12.87 12.23
CA ALA A 170 -2.69 -11.76 11.62
C ALA A 170 -1.29 -11.56 12.24
N ARG A 171 -1.04 -12.01 13.48
CA ARG A 171 0.21 -11.74 14.21
C ARG A 171 1.48 -12.15 13.47
N PRO A 172 1.56 -13.33 12.82
CA PRO A 172 2.78 -13.72 12.11
C PRO A 172 3.14 -12.76 10.97
N SER A 173 2.14 -12.23 10.27
CA SER A 173 2.34 -11.24 9.21
C SER A 173 2.85 -9.93 9.80
N TYR A 174 2.20 -9.41 10.84
CA TYR A 174 2.64 -8.18 11.52
C TYR A 174 4.08 -8.30 12.04
N ALA A 175 4.42 -9.43 12.67
CA ALA A 175 5.77 -9.69 13.17
C ALA A 175 6.81 -9.74 12.04
N LEU A 176 6.49 -10.37 10.91
CA LEU A 176 7.38 -10.36 9.74
C LEU A 176 7.63 -8.93 9.25
N TYR A 177 6.58 -8.13 9.10
CA TYR A 177 6.72 -6.77 8.59
C TYR A 177 7.46 -5.85 9.57
N VAL A 178 6.99 -5.77 10.80
CA VAL A 178 7.55 -4.91 11.86
C VAL A 178 8.95 -5.37 12.26
N GLY A 179 9.22 -6.67 12.27
CA GLY A 179 10.49 -7.22 12.71
C GLY A 179 11.49 -7.51 11.60
N GLY A 180 11.07 -8.23 10.56
CA GLY A 180 11.98 -8.88 9.60
C GLY A 180 12.02 -8.33 8.18
N MET A 181 11.11 -7.43 7.78
CA MET A 181 11.02 -6.94 6.40
C MET A 181 12.12 -5.94 6.02
N GLY A 182 12.79 -5.37 7.03
CA GLY A 182 13.96 -4.52 6.84
C GLY A 182 15.04 -4.81 7.86
N ALA A 183 16.24 -4.31 7.60
CA ALA A 183 17.37 -4.39 8.52
C ALA A 183 17.19 -3.43 9.70
N ARG A 184 17.94 -3.67 10.78
CA ARG A 184 18.01 -2.76 11.93
C ARG A 184 18.39 -1.35 11.47
N GLY A 185 17.63 -0.35 11.93
CA GLY A 185 17.80 1.05 11.52
C GLY A 185 17.28 1.40 10.13
N LYS A 186 16.78 0.43 9.34
CA LYS A 186 16.19 0.66 8.02
C LYS A 186 15.01 -0.30 7.77
N ASN A 187 14.03 -0.27 8.68
CA ASN A 187 12.75 -0.98 8.54
C ASN A 187 11.58 0.01 8.65
N PHE A 188 10.98 0.34 7.50
CA PHE A 188 9.91 1.33 7.42
C PHE A 188 8.62 0.92 8.15
N TYR A 189 8.36 -0.38 8.29
CA TYR A 189 7.20 -0.91 9.01
C TYR A 189 7.42 -0.87 10.53
N ASN A 190 8.67 -1.06 10.96
CA ASN A 190 9.07 -0.86 12.35
C ASN A 190 8.85 0.60 12.76
N ASP A 191 9.36 1.53 11.94
CA ASP A 191 9.17 2.95 12.18
C ASP A 191 7.68 3.33 12.21
N MET A 192 6.86 2.79 11.32
CA MET A 192 5.41 3.01 11.34
C MET A 192 4.76 2.50 12.65
N CYS A 193 5.20 1.34 13.16
CA CYS A 193 4.74 0.82 14.45
C CYS A 193 5.09 1.80 15.60
N ARG A 194 6.29 2.41 15.54
CA ARG A 194 6.71 3.48 16.46
C ARG A 194 5.86 4.73 16.30
N ASP A 195 5.59 5.17 15.07
CA ASP A 195 4.78 6.36 14.78
C ASP A 195 3.32 6.20 15.25
N TYR A 196 2.83 4.96 15.38
CA TYR A 196 1.57 4.64 16.05
C TYR A 196 1.64 4.64 17.59
N GLY A 197 2.79 4.93 18.19
CA GLY A 197 3.01 4.97 19.64
C GLY A 197 3.28 3.62 20.30
N TYR A 198 3.79 2.65 19.53
CA TYR A 198 4.18 1.31 20.04
C TYR A 198 5.71 1.15 20.00
N GLU A 199 6.45 2.14 20.50
CA GLU A 199 7.90 2.18 20.33
C GLU A 199 8.63 1.03 21.02
N LYS A 200 8.15 0.62 22.19
CA LYS A 200 8.76 -0.48 22.95
C LYS A 200 8.53 -1.81 22.24
N GLU A 201 7.29 -2.04 21.81
CA GLU A 201 6.87 -3.23 21.07
C GLU A 201 7.63 -3.30 19.75
N ALA A 202 7.75 -2.21 19.01
CA ALA A 202 8.50 -2.18 17.75
C ALA A 202 9.95 -2.66 17.92
N VAL A 203 10.65 -2.17 18.96
CA VAL A 203 12.03 -2.61 19.25
C VAL A 203 12.06 -4.09 19.62
N GLU A 204 11.21 -4.52 20.55
CA GLU A 204 11.18 -5.90 21.03
C GLU A 204 10.81 -6.90 19.92
N ILE A 205 9.81 -6.58 19.08
CA ILE A 205 9.41 -7.39 17.92
C ILE A 205 10.60 -7.58 16.99
N GLN A 206 11.34 -6.51 16.67
CA GLN A 206 12.48 -6.61 15.76
C GLN A 206 13.65 -7.39 16.37
N ASP A 207 13.94 -7.19 17.66
CA ASP A 207 14.97 -7.97 18.36
C ASP A 207 14.65 -9.47 18.33
N LEU A 208 13.44 -9.84 18.75
CA LEU A 208 13.00 -11.24 18.75
C LEU A 208 12.98 -11.83 17.34
N TYR A 209 12.48 -11.09 16.35
CA TYR A 209 12.36 -11.62 14.99
C TYR A 209 13.73 -11.87 14.35
N LEU A 210 14.69 -10.96 14.53
CA LEU A 210 16.05 -11.09 13.99
C LEU A 210 16.86 -12.16 14.73
N ASP A 211 16.54 -12.45 16.00
CA ASP A 211 17.07 -13.59 16.76
C ASP A 211 16.41 -14.93 16.39
N GLY A 212 15.48 -14.94 15.41
CA GLY A 212 14.77 -16.14 14.97
C GLY A 212 13.59 -16.56 15.86
N LYS A 213 13.29 -15.80 16.93
CA LYS A 213 12.19 -16.02 17.89
C LYS A 213 10.87 -15.46 17.34
N LYS A 214 10.42 -16.01 16.21
CA LYS A 214 9.28 -15.47 15.44
C LYS A 214 7.95 -15.57 16.17
N LYS A 215 7.75 -16.60 17.00
CA LYS A 215 6.50 -16.78 17.76
C LYS A 215 6.41 -15.77 18.90
N GLU A 216 7.53 -15.56 19.57
CA GLU A 216 7.69 -14.56 20.62
C GLU A 216 7.50 -13.15 20.05
N ALA A 217 8.12 -12.85 18.90
CA ALA A 217 7.89 -11.58 18.19
C ALA A 217 6.41 -11.36 17.84
N ALA A 218 5.71 -12.40 17.40
CA ALA A 218 4.28 -12.34 17.11
C ALA A 218 3.41 -12.12 18.35
N ALA A 219 3.81 -12.64 19.51
CA ALA A 219 3.10 -12.44 20.78
C ALA A 219 3.18 -10.98 21.26
N VAL A 220 4.22 -10.23 20.89
CA VAL A 220 4.43 -8.82 21.28
C VAL A 220 3.53 -7.86 20.48
N ILE A 221 2.98 -8.27 19.32
CA ILE A 221 2.09 -7.39 18.54
C ILE A 221 0.93 -6.87 19.42
N PRO A 222 0.70 -5.53 19.49
CA PRO A 222 -0.40 -4.99 20.26
C PRO A 222 -1.76 -5.53 19.80
N ALA A 223 -2.54 -6.11 20.72
CA ALA A 223 -3.86 -6.65 20.42
C ALA A 223 -4.82 -5.55 19.91
N GLU A 224 -4.74 -4.35 20.49
CA GLU A 224 -5.52 -3.17 20.07
C GLU A 224 -5.25 -2.83 18.59
N TRP A 225 -3.99 -2.90 18.14
CA TRP A 225 -3.67 -2.61 16.74
C TRP A 225 -4.39 -3.61 15.82
N LEU A 226 -4.32 -4.92 16.12
CA LEU A 226 -5.02 -5.94 15.35
C LEU A 226 -6.53 -5.72 15.36
N GLN A 227 -7.11 -5.40 16.52
CA GLN A 227 -8.54 -5.19 16.66
C GLN A 227 -9.04 -4.02 15.79
N LEU A 228 -8.31 -2.91 15.79
CA LEU A 228 -8.73 -1.67 15.13
C LEU A 228 -8.37 -1.63 13.64
N SER A 229 -7.33 -2.33 13.19
CA SER A 229 -6.94 -2.37 11.77
C SER A 229 -7.67 -3.44 10.95
N ASN A 230 -8.50 -4.28 11.57
CA ASN A 230 -9.20 -5.39 10.92
C ASN A 230 -10.73 -5.31 11.16
N LEU A 231 -11.48 -6.12 10.40
CA LEU A 231 -12.94 -6.18 10.39
C LEU A 231 -13.39 -7.56 10.88
N VAL A 232 -13.10 -7.87 12.14
CA VAL A 232 -13.44 -9.16 12.75
C VAL A 232 -14.40 -8.92 13.90
N GLY A 233 -15.62 -9.44 13.85
CA GLY A 233 -16.63 -9.26 14.91
C GLY A 233 -18.08 -9.41 14.45
N PRO A 234 -19.05 -9.18 15.34
CA PRO A 234 -20.48 -9.19 14.99
C PRO A 234 -20.83 -8.03 14.04
N ARG A 235 -21.97 -8.10 13.34
CA ARG A 235 -22.37 -7.11 12.33
C ARG A 235 -22.31 -5.67 12.85
N GLY A 236 -22.79 -5.43 14.07
CA GLY A 236 -22.79 -4.11 14.71
C GLY A 236 -21.38 -3.53 14.84
N TYR A 237 -20.42 -4.34 15.31
CA TYR A 237 -19.01 -3.95 15.40
C TYR A 237 -18.42 -3.63 14.02
N ILE A 238 -18.71 -4.46 13.01
CA ILE A 238 -18.22 -4.23 11.65
C ILE A 238 -18.75 -2.91 11.09
N LYS A 239 -20.02 -2.57 11.35
CA LYS A 239 -20.61 -1.28 10.95
C LYS A 239 -19.86 -0.10 11.58
N GLU A 240 -19.57 -0.16 12.88
CA GLU A 240 -18.78 0.86 13.58
C GLU A 240 -17.36 0.98 13.00
N ARG A 241 -16.70 -0.15 12.74
CA ARG A 241 -15.36 -0.15 12.11
C ARG A 241 -15.38 0.48 10.72
N ILE A 242 -16.34 0.13 9.87
CA ILE A 242 -16.51 0.76 8.55
C ILE A 242 -16.65 2.28 8.70
N GLY A 243 -17.42 2.75 9.69
CA GLY A 243 -17.54 4.16 10.05
C GLY A 243 -16.18 4.80 10.33
N ALA A 244 -15.37 4.20 11.20
CA ALA A 244 -14.03 4.70 11.52
C ALA A 244 -13.10 4.75 10.30
N PHE A 245 -13.10 3.71 9.44
CA PHE A 245 -12.34 3.73 8.19
C PHE A 245 -12.81 4.85 7.25
N LYS A 246 -14.12 5.04 7.11
CA LYS A 246 -14.73 6.10 6.27
C LYS A 246 -14.38 7.49 6.79
N GLU A 247 -14.45 7.72 8.10
CA GLU A 247 -14.05 8.98 8.75
C GLU A 247 -12.55 9.27 8.58
N ALA A 248 -11.71 8.23 8.56
CA ALA A 248 -10.29 8.33 8.25
C ALA A 248 -9.98 8.54 6.74
N GLY A 249 -11.00 8.73 5.91
CA GLY A 249 -10.86 9.04 4.48
C GLY A 249 -10.64 7.83 3.57
N VAL A 250 -10.88 6.62 4.06
CA VAL A 250 -10.77 5.38 3.26
C VAL A 250 -11.93 5.31 2.27
N THR A 251 -11.60 5.19 0.98
CA THR A 251 -12.59 5.12 -0.11
C THR A 251 -12.73 3.71 -0.68
N VAL A 252 -11.75 2.84 -0.46
CA VAL A 252 -11.76 1.45 -0.92
C VAL A 252 -11.40 0.51 0.22
N LEU A 253 -12.40 -0.18 0.75
CA LEU A 253 -12.21 -1.16 1.81
C LEU A 253 -11.59 -2.44 1.24
N GLN A 254 -10.32 -2.70 1.55
CA GLN A 254 -9.60 -3.91 1.15
C GLN A 254 -9.78 -4.98 2.22
N VAL A 255 -10.38 -6.11 1.87
CA VAL A 255 -10.71 -7.16 2.83
C VAL A 255 -10.15 -8.52 2.43
N ASN A 256 -9.79 -9.31 3.43
CA ASN A 256 -9.38 -10.70 3.31
C ASN A 256 -10.31 -11.56 4.19
N PRO A 257 -11.36 -12.16 3.62
CA PRO A 257 -12.25 -13.07 4.35
C PRO A 257 -11.47 -14.25 4.92
N VAL A 258 -11.66 -14.55 6.21
CA VAL A 258 -11.05 -15.70 6.90
C VAL A 258 -12.07 -16.61 7.56
N GLY A 259 -13.36 -16.28 7.46
CA GLY A 259 -14.43 -17.16 7.91
C GLY A 259 -14.58 -18.40 7.01
N PRO A 260 -15.46 -19.33 7.42
CA PRO A 260 -15.69 -20.57 6.69
C PRO A 260 -16.36 -20.38 5.32
N ASP A 261 -17.02 -19.24 5.08
CA ASP A 261 -17.70 -18.91 3.82
C ASP A 261 -17.34 -17.50 3.33
N PRO A 262 -16.22 -17.36 2.59
CA PRO A 262 -15.76 -16.07 2.08
C PRO A 262 -16.77 -15.32 1.21
N VAL A 263 -17.58 -16.02 0.42
CA VAL A 263 -18.55 -15.38 -0.49
C VAL A 263 -19.65 -14.72 0.31
N ARG A 264 -20.22 -15.45 1.28
CA ARG A 264 -21.24 -14.92 2.17
C ARG A 264 -20.74 -13.76 3.02
N GLU A 265 -19.48 -13.79 3.46
CA GLU A 265 -18.89 -12.66 4.21
C GLU A 265 -18.82 -11.40 3.36
N ILE A 266 -18.43 -11.50 2.09
CA ILE A 266 -18.41 -10.36 1.16
C ILE A 266 -19.82 -9.84 0.88
N GLU A 267 -20.80 -10.72 0.69
CA GLU A 267 -22.21 -10.32 0.52
C GLU A 267 -22.76 -9.61 1.76
N THR A 268 -22.43 -10.13 2.95
CA THR A 268 -22.84 -9.54 4.23
C THR A 268 -22.19 -8.17 4.42
N LEU A 269 -20.90 -8.05 4.14
CA LEU A 269 -20.17 -6.78 4.19
C LEU A 269 -20.79 -5.75 3.24
N ARG A 270 -21.14 -6.15 2.01
CA ARG A 270 -21.82 -5.29 1.05
C ARG A 270 -23.16 -4.79 1.59
N SER A 271 -23.97 -5.67 2.19
CA SER A 271 -25.22 -5.26 2.85
C SER A 271 -25.00 -4.23 3.97
N ILE A 272 -23.92 -4.34 4.76
CA ILE A 272 -23.61 -3.34 5.80
C ILE A 272 -23.25 -1.99 5.16
N LEU A 273 -22.47 -2.00 4.07
CA LEU A 273 -22.08 -0.79 3.33
C LEU A 273 -23.30 -0.09 2.72
N ASP A 274 -24.26 -0.83 2.17
CA ASP A 274 -25.49 -0.27 1.60
C ASP A 274 -26.42 0.38 2.66
N GLU A 275 -26.23 0.06 3.95
CA GLU A 275 -26.98 0.60 5.11
C GLU A 275 -26.29 1.78 5.83
N SER A 276 -25.12 2.24 5.35
CA SER A 276 -24.19 3.16 6.08
C SER A 276 -23.77 4.40 5.28
#